data_AF-A0A2P6SFR9-F1
#
_entry.id   AF-A0A2P6SFR9-F1
#
_cell.length_a   1.000
_cell.length_b   1.000
_cell.length_c   1.000
_cell.angle_alpha   90.00
_cell.angle_beta   90.00
_cell.angle_gamma   90.00
#
_symmetry.space_group_name_H-M   'P 1'
#
loop_
_entity.id
_entity.type
_entity.pdbx_description
1 polymer ?
#
loop_
_entity_poly.entity_id
_entity_poly.type
_entity_poly.pdbx_seq_one_letter_code
_entity_poly.pdbx_strand_id
1 'polypeptide(L)'
;MITVKLTENNFVKWSYQFQSVLDGNDIFGFFDGTSPSPPQYVFTEEEGVTTEVTQAYKIWKKTDKALLSLLIATLDDDTMEIIVGCKSSRQAWLSLQERFSTVSRANIMQLKTDLQTIKKGADSIERYLLRVKHARDQLNSVGVTMSDEDIIVVTLNGLPDEFAMLKMVIRGRETPISMRDFKSQLLAAERDIESQFQSHSSLSAMVARNDSQRSFSSQQYPSNDSDDINTYEKLVSWIKFS
;
A
#
# COMPACT_ATOMS: atom_id res chain seq x y z
N MET A 1 23.47 16.39 10.00
CA MET A 1 22.67 16.25 11.23
C MET A 1 21.49 15.33 10.91
N ILE A 2 21.35 14.21 11.62
CA ILE A 2 20.25 13.25 11.37
C ILE A 2 18.99 13.84 11.99
N THR A 3 18.01 14.21 11.17
CA THR A 3 16.79 14.92 11.61
C THR A 3 15.57 14.00 11.72
N VAL A 4 15.69 12.74 11.31
CA VAL A 4 14.58 11.79 11.22
C VAL A 4 14.81 10.67 12.24
N LYS A 5 13.81 10.39 13.08
CA LYS A 5 13.78 9.18 13.90
C LYS A 5 13.40 7.97 13.06
N LEU A 6 14.05 6.84 13.27
CA LEU A 6 13.70 5.58 12.65
C LEU A 6 12.31 5.14 13.10
N THR A 7 11.49 4.73 12.15
CA THR A 7 10.17 4.10 12.33
C THR A 7 10.05 2.93 11.36
N GLU A 8 9.04 2.08 11.53
CA GLU A 8 8.81 0.89 10.68
C GLU A 8 8.77 1.19 9.16
N ASN A 9 8.33 2.38 8.78
CA ASN A 9 8.08 2.74 7.38
C ASN A 9 9.15 3.63 6.75
N ASN A 10 10.17 4.06 7.50
CA ASN A 10 11.14 5.04 7.00
C ASN A 10 12.58 4.53 6.95
N PHE A 11 12.80 3.22 7.21
CA PHE A 11 14.14 2.64 7.31
C PHE A 11 15.02 2.96 6.10
N VAL A 12 14.53 2.83 4.87
CA VAL A 12 15.33 3.10 3.65
C VAL A 12 15.84 4.54 3.62
N LYS A 13 14.97 5.50 3.92
CA LYS A 13 15.31 6.93 3.93
C LYS A 13 16.23 7.27 5.11
N TRP A 14 15.92 6.73 6.29
CA TRP A 14 16.70 6.92 7.49
C TRP A 14 18.11 6.32 7.34
N SER A 15 18.22 5.08 6.86
CA SER A 15 19.50 4.38 6.71
C SER A 15 20.39 5.09 5.71
N TYR A 16 19.83 5.60 4.61
CA TYR A 16 20.56 6.41 3.65
C TYR A 16 21.10 7.71 4.27
N GLN A 17 20.27 8.44 5.04
CA GLN A 17 20.72 9.65 5.73
C GLN A 17 21.77 9.36 6.80
N PHE A 18 21.58 8.28 7.56
CA PHE A 18 22.51 7.84 8.61
C PHE A 18 23.86 7.48 8.01
N GLN A 19 23.88 6.64 6.96
CA GLN A 19 25.09 6.29 6.21
C GLN A 19 25.77 7.52 5.64
N SER A 20 25.04 8.37 4.90
CA SER A 20 25.61 9.56 4.26
C SER A 20 26.26 10.53 5.25
N VAL A 21 25.68 10.70 6.45
CA VAL A 21 26.28 11.54 7.50
C VAL A 21 27.56 10.92 8.05
N LEU A 22 27.59 9.60 8.25
CA LEU A 22 28.76 8.91 8.81
C LEU A 22 29.88 8.73 7.80
N ASP A 23 29.55 8.48 6.53
CA ASP A 23 30.50 8.45 5.41
C ASP A 23 31.16 9.81 5.24
N GLY A 24 30.38 10.90 5.31
CA GLY A 24 30.93 12.26 5.28
C GLY A 24 31.84 12.64 6.45
N ASN A 25 31.94 11.78 7.46
CA ASN A 25 32.83 11.94 8.62
C ASN A 25 33.88 10.82 8.74
N ASP A 26 34.02 9.94 7.74
CA ASP A 26 34.94 8.78 7.72
C ASP A 26 34.81 7.84 8.94
N ILE A 27 33.64 7.79 9.57
CA ILE A 27 33.36 7.00 10.79
C ILE A 27 32.43 5.81 10.54
N PHE A 28 31.90 5.66 9.33
CA PHE A 28 31.06 4.51 8.98
C PHE A 28 31.83 3.17 9.08
N GLY A 29 33.17 3.22 9.13
CA GLY A 29 34.02 2.06 9.30
C GLY A 29 33.76 1.21 10.55
N PHE A 30 33.18 1.81 11.58
CA PHE A 30 32.77 1.10 12.80
C PHE A 30 31.52 0.24 12.59
N PHE A 31 30.67 0.59 11.61
CA PHE A 31 29.42 -0.09 11.29
C PHE A 31 29.59 -1.17 10.23
N ASP A 32 30.38 -0.92 9.18
CA ASP A 32 30.66 -1.91 8.12
C ASP A 32 31.75 -2.93 8.51
N GLY A 33 32.57 -2.60 9.52
CA GLY A 33 33.67 -3.43 10.01
C GLY A 33 35.02 -3.19 9.35
N THR A 34 35.17 -2.14 8.52
CA THR A 34 36.46 -1.71 7.95
C THR A 34 37.39 -1.09 9.00
N SER A 35 36.85 -0.65 10.13
CA SER A 35 37.60 -0.25 11.34
C SER A 35 37.44 -1.28 12.47
N PRO A 36 38.09 -2.46 12.36
CA PRO A 36 37.96 -3.53 13.35
C PRO A 36 38.51 -3.12 14.71
N SER A 37 37.99 -3.76 15.77
CA SER A 37 38.50 -3.58 17.12
C SER A 37 40.01 -3.88 17.17
N PRO A 38 40.84 -2.96 17.71
CA PRO A 38 42.24 -3.24 17.98
C PRO A 38 42.38 -4.43 18.95
N PRO A 39 43.53 -5.11 18.97
CA PRO A 39 43.84 -6.10 19.99
C PRO A 39 43.69 -5.47 21.39
N GLN A 40 43.00 -6.16 22.28
CA GLN A 40 42.78 -5.68 23.65
C GLN A 40 44.05 -5.81 24.50
N TYR A 41 44.92 -6.76 24.18
CA TYR A 41 46.17 -7.06 24.88
C TYR A 41 47.30 -7.18 23.85
N VAL A 42 48.50 -6.71 24.21
CA VAL A 42 49.71 -6.85 23.38
C VAL A 42 50.55 -8.00 23.92
N PHE A 43 50.99 -8.89 23.05
CA PHE A 43 51.99 -9.90 23.37
C PHE A 43 53.37 -9.29 23.15
N THR A 44 54.18 -9.24 24.19
CA THR A 44 55.60 -8.85 24.08
C THR A 44 56.43 -10.10 24.39
N GLU A 45 57.36 -10.47 23.51
CA GLU A 45 58.16 -11.71 23.64
C GLU A 45 59.01 -11.76 24.92
N GLU A 46 59.24 -10.62 25.58
CA GLU A 46 60.08 -10.51 26.78
C GLU A 46 59.31 -10.61 28.12
N GLU A 47 57.98 -10.42 28.16
CA GLU A 47 57.21 -10.37 29.43
C GLU A 47 55.89 -11.18 29.43
N GLY A 48 55.55 -11.88 28.34
CA GLY A 48 54.27 -12.60 28.22
C GLY A 48 53.09 -11.66 27.91
N VAL A 49 51.85 -12.10 28.19
CA VAL A 49 50.65 -11.27 27.98
C VAL A 49 50.69 -10.08 28.93
N THR A 50 50.88 -8.88 28.39
CA THR A 50 50.67 -7.66 29.19
C THR A 50 49.18 -7.54 29.52
N THR A 51 48.84 -7.49 30.82
CA THR A 51 47.45 -7.26 31.29
C THR A 51 46.94 -5.85 31.00
N GLU A 52 47.79 -4.97 30.46
CA GLU A 52 47.44 -3.60 30.16
C GLU A 52 46.65 -3.50 28.85
N VAL A 53 45.42 -3.00 28.98
CA VAL A 53 44.55 -2.74 27.83
C VAL A 53 45.15 -1.63 26.98
N THR A 54 45.41 -1.92 25.70
CA THR A 54 46.01 -0.98 24.75
C THR A 54 45.22 0.33 24.69
N GLN A 55 45.92 1.47 24.71
CA GLN A 55 45.30 2.79 24.60
C GLN A 55 44.42 2.92 23.35
N ALA A 56 44.84 2.30 22.24
CA ALA A 56 44.08 2.22 21.00
C ALA A 56 42.72 1.51 21.18
N TYR A 57 42.66 0.42 21.94
CA TYR A 57 41.40 -0.28 22.25
C TYR A 57 40.46 0.58 23.11
N LYS A 58 41.00 1.33 24.09
CA LYS A 58 40.19 2.24 24.92
C LYS A 58 39.58 3.36 24.08
N ILE A 59 40.35 3.96 23.17
CA ILE A 59 39.88 5.00 22.25
C ILE A 59 38.80 4.42 21.31
N TRP A 60 39.08 3.28 20.67
CA TRP A 60 38.13 2.61 19.78
C TRP A 60 36.81 2.29 20.50
N LYS A 61 36.88 1.73 21.71
CA LYS A 61 35.71 1.37 22.52
C LYS A 61 34.90 2.61 22.93
N LYS A 62 35.56 3.72 23.26
CA LYS A 62 34.88 4.98 23.55
C LYS A 62 34.13 5.50 22.33
N THR A 63 34.75 5.44 21.15
CA THR A 63 34.12 5.82 19.89
C THR A 63 32.94 4.90 19.53
N ASP A 64 33.10 3.58 19.62
CA ASP A 64 32.02 2.61 19.37
C ASP A 64 30.81 2.85 20.29
N LYS A 65 31.03 3.13 21.57
CA LYS A 65 29.94 3.47 22.52
C LYS A 65 29.28 4.81 22.22
N ALA A 66 30.03 5.81 21.79
CA ALA A 66 29.46 7.07 21.34
C ALA A 66 28.58 6.89 20.09
N LEU A 67 29.05 6.10 19.11
CA LEU A 67 28.29 5.77 17.91
C LEU A 67 27.04 4.95 18.21
N LEU A 68 27.13 4.00 19.15
CA LEU A 68 25.96 3.25 19.63
C LEU A 68 24.94 4.19 20.32
N SER A 69 25.40 5.15 21.13
CA SER A 69 24.51 6.13 21.75
C SER A 69 23.87 7.07 20.72
N LEU A 70 24.60 7.43 19.66
CA LEU A 70 24.07 8.20 18.54
C LEU A 70 23.02 7.41 17.78
N LEU A 71 23.28 6.14 17.48
CA LEU A 71 22.32 5.23 16.84
C LEU A 71 21.04 5.17 17.68
N ILE A 72 21.15 4.89 18.98
CA ILE A 72 20.03 4.86 19.92
C ILE A 72 19.23 6.16 19.91
N ALA A 73 19.89 7.32 19.88
CA ALA A 73 19.22 8.62 19.87
C ALA A 73 18.39 8.87 18.60
N THR A 74 18.65 8.11 17.53
CA THR A 74 17.90 8.18 16.27
C THR A 74 16.77 7.18 16.16
N LEU A 75 16.55 6.34 17.18
CA LEU A 75 15.48 5.34 17.21
C LEU A 75 14.22 5.87 17.93
N ASP A 76 13.08 5.29 17.60
CA ASP A 76 11.87 5.34 18.44
C ASP A 76 11.86 4.17 19.44
N ASP A 77 10.90 4.17 20.37
CA ASP A 77 10.86 3.20 21.46
C ASP A 77 10.66 1.77 20.94
N ASP A 78 9.80 1.59 19.92
CA ASP A 78 9.52 0.29 19.30
C ASP A 78 10.76 -0.29 18.60
N THR A 79 11.55 0.55 17.93
CA THR A 79 12.75 0.08 17.21
C THR A 79 13.97 -0.04 18.10
N MET A 80 13.96 0.61 19.27
CA MET A 80 14.97 0.41 20.32
C MET A 80 14.94 -1.04 20.82
N GLU A 81 13.77 -1.68 20.94
CA GLU A 81 13.65 -3.07 21.40
C GLU A 81 14.48 -4.05 20.56
N ILE A 82 14.66 -3.75 19.26
CA ILE A 82 15.41 -4.58 18.30
C ILE A 82 16.90 -4.67 18.68
N ILE A 83 17.45 -3.62 19.28
CA ILE A 83 18.88 -3.51 19.58
C ILE A 83 19.21 -3.77 21.05
N VAL A 84 18.20 -4.08 21.88
CA VAL A 84 18.40 -4.41 23.30
C VAL A 84 19.34 -5.62 23.43
N GLY A 85 20.44 -5.44 24.15
CA GLY A 85 21.47 -6.48 24.35
C GLY A 85 22.63 -6.44 23.33
N CYS A 86 22.58 -5.57 22.32
CA CYS A 86 23.71 -5.37 21.40
C CYS A 86 24.92 -4.74 22.13
N LYS A 87 26.11 -5.32 21.92
CA LYS A 87 27.34 -4.91 22.62
C LYS A 87 28.17 -3.89 21.85
N SER A 88 27.96 -3.77 20.55
CA SER A 88 28.67 -2.83 19.67
C SER A 88 27.72 -2.10 18.73
N SER A 89 28.17 -0.96 18.21
CA SER A 89 27.45 -0.18 17.19
C SER A 89 27.19 -1.02 15.93
N ARG A 90 28.18 -1.81 15.50
CA ARG A 90 28.06 -2.79 14.41
C ARG A 90 26.95 -3.81 14.62
N GLN A 91 26.89 -4.43 15.80
CA GLN A 91 25.89 -5.46 16.09
C GLN A 91 24.47 -4.88 16.05
N ALA A 92 24.30 -3.69 16.64
CA ALA A 92 23.02 -2.99 16.60
C ALA A 92 22.62 -2.64 15.16
N TRP A 93 23.55 -2.13 14.37
CA TRP A 93 23.31 -1.81 12.95
C TRP A 93 22.91 -3.01 12.11
N LEU A 94 23.62 -4.14 12.24
CA LEU A 94 23.29 -5.37 11.52
C LEU A 94 21.92 -5.92 11.93
N SER A 95 21.58 -5.87 13.22
CA SER A 95 20.28 -6.34 13.73
C SER A 95 19.13 -5.49 13.19
N LEU A 96 19.30 -4.17 13.16
CA LEU A 96 18.35 -3.26 12.51
C LEU A 96 18.25 -3.59 11.01
N GLN A 97 19.39 -3.69 10.30
CA GLN A 97 19.39 -3.97 8.87
C GLN A 97 18.68 -5.28 8.53
N GLU A 98 18.90 -6.35 9.29
CA GLU A 98 18.26 -7.65 9.08
C GLU A 98 16.74 -7.59 9.33
N ARG A 99 16.34 -7.02 10.47
CA ARG A 99 14.93 -6.88 10.85
C ARG A 99 14.17 -6.05 9.82
N PHE A 100 14.70 -4.87 9.48
CA PHE A 100 14.06 -3.97 8.56
C PHE A 100 14.19 -4.39 7.10
N SER A 101 15.21 -5.15 6.70
CA SER A 101 15.25 -5.77 5.37
C SER A 101 14.11 -6.77 5.21
N THR A 102 13.86 -7.59 6.23
CA THR A 102 12.78 -8.58 6.22
C THR A 102 11.41 -7.92 6.24
N VAL A 103 11.20 -6.97 7.16
CA VAL A 103 9.94 -6.23 7.29
C VAL A 103 9.70 -5.37 6.04
N SER A 104 10.70 -4.68 5.52
CA SER A 104 10.59 -3.90 4.28
C SER A 104 10.23 -4.78 3.09
N ARG A 105 10.83 -5.97 2.96
CA ARG A 105 10.48 -6.89 1.85
C ARG A 105 9.04 -7.38 1.96
N ALA A 106 8.60 -7.76 3.15
CA ALA A 106 7.22 -8.17 3.39
C ALA A 106 6.23 -7.01 3.14
N ASN A 107 6.56 -5.81 3.63
CA ASN A 107 5.77 -4.60 3.44
C ASN A 107 5.68 -4.21 1.95
N ILE A 108 6.79 -4.21 1.22
CA ILE A 108 6.82 -3.98 -0.24
C ILE A 108 5.95 -5.01 -0.96
N MET A 109 6.03 -6.29 -0.58
CA MET A 109 5.20 -7.33 -1.18
C MET A 109 3.71 -7.13 -0.89
N GLN A 110 3.37 -6.75 0.34
CA GLN A 110 2.01 -6.42 0.72
C GLN A 110 1.48 -5.21 -0.05
N LEU A 111 2.23 -4.09 -0.08
CA LEU A 111 1.86 -2.89 -0.82
C LEU A 111 1.69 -3.16 -2.34
N LYS A 112 2.53 -4.02 -2.93
CA LYS A 112 2.36 -4.47 -4.32
C LYS A 112 1.07 -5.29 -4.50
N THR A 113 0.79 -6.19 -3.57
CA THR A 113 -0.43 -7.02 -3.59
C THR A 113 -1.67 -6.14 -3.43
N ASP A 114 -1.64 -5.20 -2.50
CA ASP A 114 -2.71 -4.23 -2.28
C ASP A 114 -2.95 -3.44 -3.55
N LEU A 115 -1.90 -2.86 -4.15
CA LEU A 115 -2.01 -2.12 -5.42
C LEU A 115 -2.65 -2.94 -6.54
N GLN A 116 -2.24 -4.20 -6.72
CA GLN A 116 -2.79 -5.09 -7.75
C GLN A 116 -4.25 -5.54 -7.48
N THR A 117 -4.68 -5.51 -6.23
CA THR A 117 -6.03 -5.91 -5.81
C THR A 117 -7.01 -4.74 -5.68
N ILE A 118 -6.54 -3.49 -5.82
CA ILE A 118 -7.42 -2.32 -5.89
C ILE A 118 -8.37 -2.48 -7.09
N LYS A 119 -9.66 -2.60 -6.78
CA LYS A 119 -10.75 -2.55 -7.76
C LYS A 119 -11.51 -1.24 -7.63
N LYS A 120 -12.09 -0.75 -8.73
CA LYS A 120 -13.03 0.38 -8.71
C LYS A 120 -14.26 0.06 -7.85
N GLY A 121 -14.90 -1.08 -8.11
CA GLY A 121 -16.17 -1.44 -7.45
C GLY A 121 -17.27 -0.41 -7.72
N ALA A 122 -18.02 -0.05 -6.67
CA ALA A 122 -19.09 0.95 -6.72
C ALA A 122 -18.58 2.40 -6.59
N ASP A 123 -17.26 2.61 -6.44
CA ASP A 123 -16.69 3.96 -6.38
C ASP A 123 -16.69 4.64 -7.76
N SER A 124 -16.64 5.98 -7.75
CA SER A 124 -16.33 6.75 -8.95
C SER A 124 -14.87 6.54 -9.39
N ILE A 125 -14.60 6.77 -10.67
CA ILE A 125 -13.26 6.71 -11.26
C ILE A 125 -12.29 7.64 -10.52
N GLU A 126 -12.74 8.82 -10.10
CA GLU A 126 -11.89 9.77 -9.36
C GLU A 126 -11.43 9.22 -8.01
N ARG A 127 -12.35 8.64 -7.22
CA ARG A 127 -12.02 8.02 -5.93
C ARG A 127 -11.10 6.81 -6.12
N TYR A 128 -11.36 6.00 -7.15
CA TYR A 128 -10.52 4.87 -7.51
C TYR A 128 -9.10 5.31 -7.87
N LEU A 129 -8.94 6.30 -8.75
CA LEU A 129 -7.63 6.84 -9.14
C LEU A 129 -6.88 7.44 -7.94
N LEU A 130 -7.59 8.04 -6.99
CA LEU A 130 -6.99 8.55 -5.75
C LEU A 130 -6.42 7.41 -4.88
N ARG A 131 -7.14 6.29 -4.74
CA ARG A 131 -6.64 5.10 -4.02
C ARG A 131 -5.40 4.51 -4.68
N VAL A 132 -5.40 4.39 -6.02
CA VAL A 132 -4.22 3.94 -6.78
C VAL A 132 -3.04 4.87 -6.59
N LYS A 133 -3.27 6.19 -6.63
CA LYS A 133 -2.22 7.19 -6.36
C LYS A 133 -1.66 7.06 -4.95
N HIS A 134 -2.52 6.91 -3.95
CA HIS A 134 -2.09 6.74 -2.57
C HIS A 134 -1.20 5.50 -2.39
N ALA A 135 -1.60 4.36 -2.96
CA ALA A 135 -0.79 3.13 -2.93
C ALA A 135 0.55 3.29 -3.66
N ARG A 136 0.58 4.01 -4.78
CA ARG A 136 1.84 4.39 -5.47
C ARG A 136 2.73 5.25 -4.58
N ASP A 137 2.16 6.25 -3.91
CA ASP A 137 2.91 7.16 -3.03
C ASP A 137 3.47 6.41 -1.81
N GLN A 138 2.75 5.41 -1.29
CA GLN A 138 3.26 4.50 -0.26
C GLN A 138 4.43 3.66 -0.77
N LEU A 139 4.35 3.06 -1.95
CA LEU A 139 5.48 2.34 -2.55
C LEU A 139 6.71 3.24 -2.76
N ASN A 140 6.48 4.46 -3.26
CA ASN A 140 7.54 5.46 -3.41
C ASN A 140 8.18 5.80 -2.05
N SER A 141 7.40 5.87 -0.97
CA SER A 141 7.92 6.17 0.37
C SER A 141 8.86 5.08 0.92
N VAL A 142 8.68 3.83 0.50
CA VAL A 142 9.55 2.69 0.84
C VAL A 142 10.69 2.53 -0.18
N GLY A 143 10.83 3.47 -1.13
CA GLY A 143 11.89 3.49 -2.14
C GLY A 143 11.62 2.63 -3.37
N VAL A 144 10.39 2.16 -3.56
CA VAL A 144 9.98 1.41 -4.76
C VAL A 144 9.28 2.36 -5.72
N THR A 145 9.96 2.74 -6.79
CA THR A 145 9.38 3.55 -7.87
C THR A 145 8.68 2.64 -8.89
N MET A 146 7.48 3.05 -9.29
CA MET A 146 6.74 2.39 -10.38
C MET A 146 6.64 3.31 -11.58
N SER A 147 6.80 2.73 -12.77
CA SER A 147 6.61 3.45 -14.02
C SER A 147 5.15 3.85 -14.18
N ASP A 148 4.90 4.93 -14.92
CA ASP A 148 3.52 5.34 -15.22
C ASP A 148 2.78 4.26 -16.03
N GLU A 149 3.50 3.49 -16.84
CA GLU A 149 2.97 2.37 -17.62
C GLU A 149 2.48 1.24 -16.73
N ASP A 150 3.27 0.84 -15.73
CA ASP A 150 2.86 -0.18 -14.75
C ASP A 150 1.59 0.25 -13.99
N ILE A 151 1.52 1.53 -13.62
CA ILE A 151 0.35 2.10 -12.93
C ILE A 151 -0.87 2.10 -13.86
N ILE A 152 -0.72 2.40 -15.15
CA ILE A 152 -1.80 2.31 -16.14
C ILE A 152 -2.30 0.86 -16.24
N VAL A 153 -1.39 -0.11 -16.36
CA VAL A 153 -1.77 -1.54 -16.44
C VAL A 153 -2.52 -2.00 -15.20
N VAL A 154 -2.03 -1.65 -14.00
CA VAL A 154 -2.72 -1.99 -12.75
C VAL A 154 -4.09 -1.32 -12.68
N THR A 155 -4.16 -0.04 -13.06
CA THR A 155 -5.43 0.70 -13.08
C THR A 155 -6.43 0.05 -14.03
N LEU A 156 -6.01 -0.39 -15.22
CA LEU A 156 -6.86 -1.10 -16.19
C LEU A 156 -7.37 -2.44 -15.68
N ASN A 157 -6.55 -3.19 -14.94
CA ASN A 157 -6.91 -4.49 -14.38
C ASN A 157 -7.95 -4.37 -13.24
N GLY A 158 -7.93 -3.27 -12.48
CA GLY A 158 -8.92 -3.02 -11.43
C GLY A 158 -10.25 -2.43 -11.90
N LEU A 159 -10.39 -2.13 -13.21
CA LEU A 159 -11.65 -1.63 -13.78
C LEU A 159 -12.64 -2.76 -14.05
N PRO A 160 -13.95 -2.54 -13.86
CA PRO A 160 -14.99 -3.50 -14.17
C PRO A 160 -15.21 -3.65 -15.68
N ASP A 161 -16.00 -4.64 -16.09
CA ASP A 161 -16.17 -5.00 -17.51
C ASP A 161 -16.95 -3.97 -18.33
N GLU A 162 -17.65 -3.05 -17.65
CA GLU A 162 -18.26 -1.85 -18.22
C GLU A 162 -17.24 -1.03 -19.05
N PHE A 163 -15.96 -1.05 -18.64
CA PHE A 163 -14.88 -0.32 -19.29
C PHE A 163 -14.12 -1.19 -20.31
N ALA A 164 -14.62 -2.37 -20.70
CA ALA A 164 -13.90 -3.31 -21.57
C ALA A 164 -13.48 -2.69 -22.91
N MET A 165 -14.33 -1.87 -23.53
CA MET A 165 -13.99 -1.16 -24.78
C MET A 165 -12.78 -0.24 -24.58
N LEU A 166 -12.74 0.52 -23.49
CA LEU A 166 -11.61 1.38 -23.15
C LEU A 166 -10.35 0.57 -22.86
N LYS A 167 -10.46 -0.56 -22.15
CA LYS A 167 -9.33 -1.48 -21.91
C LYS A 167 -8.74 -1.97 -23.23
N MET A 168 -9.57 -2.34 -24.21
CA MET A 168 -9.11 -2.80 -25.53
C MET A 168 -8.43 -1.67 -26.33
N VAL A 169 -9.04 -0.47 -26.36
CA VAL A 169 -8.48 0.69 -27.08
C VAL A 169 -7.11 1.06 -26.52
N ILE A 170 -6.94 1.05 -25.20
CA ILE A 170 -5.66 1.40 -24.58
C ILE A 170 -4.63 0.30 -24.80
N ARG A 171 -5.01 -0.99 -24.69
CA ARG A 171 -4.11 -2.12 -24.94
C ARG A 171 -3.68 -2.25 -26.41
N GLY A 172 -4.53 -1.82 -27.34
CA GLY A 172 -4.26 -1.87 -28.79
C GLY A 172 -3.47 -0.69 -29.33
N ARG A 173 -3.11 0.30 -28.50
CA ARG A 173 -2.28 1.43 -28.93
C ARG A 173 -0.81 1.02 -29.04
N GLU A 174 -0.18 1.42 -30.14
CA GLU A 174 1.28 1.27 -30.34
C GLU A 174 2.10 2.33 -29.59
N THR A 175 1.48 3.47 -29.23
CA THR A 175 2.15 4.55 -28.49
C THR A 175 1.73 4.59 -27.01
N PRO A 176 2.68 4.79 -26.08
CA PRO A 176 2.37 4.89 -24.66
C PRO A 176 1.48 6.11 -24.40
N ILE A 177 0.36 5.89 -23.70
CA ILE A 177 -0.56 6.95 -23.31
C ILE A 177 0.01 7.74 -22.12
N SER A 178 -0.08 9.06 -22.16
CA SER A 178 0.29 9.87 -21.00
C SER A 178 -0.68 9.63 -19.84
N MET A 179 -0.19 9.68 -18.61
CA MET A 179 -1.04 9.55 -17.40
C MET A 179 -2.18 10.58 -17.39
N ARG A 180 -1.95 11.78 -17.94
CA ARG A 180 -2.97 12.82 -18.03
C ARG A 180 -4.09 12.44 -19.00
N ASP A 181 -3.73 11.97 -20.20
CA ASP A 181 -4.70 11.62 -21.22
C ASP A 181 -5.42 10.29 -20.88
N PHE A 182 -4.77 9.41 -20.14
CA PHE A 182 -5.40 8.22 -19.57
C PHE A 182 -6.53 8.58 -18.59
N LYS A 183 -6.26 9.50 -17.66
CA LYS A 183 -7.26 9.99 -16.71
C LYS A 183 -8.43 10.67 -17.40
N SER A 184 -8.17 11.49 -18.43
CA SER A 184 -9.25 12.17 -19.15
C SER A 184 -10.14 11.19 -19.91
N GLN A 185 -9.57 10.14 -20.52
CA GLN A 185 -10.33 9.08 -21.19
C GLN A 185 -11.16 8.25 -20.22
N LEU A 186 -10.64 7.94 -19.02
CA LEU A 186 -11.40 7.23 -17.99
C LEU A 186 -12.61 8.03 -17.50
N LEU A 187 -12.43 9.34 -17.27
CA LEU A 187 -13.52 10.23 -16.86
C LEU A 187 -14.55 10.43 -17.97
N ALA A 188 -14.13 10.47 -19.24
CA ALA A 188 -15.05 10.52 -20.37
C ALA A 188 -15.88 9.22 -20.47
N ALA A 189 -15.22 8.07 -20.38
CA ALA A 189 -15.89 6.77 -20.41
C ALA A 189 -16.90 6.60 -19.26
N GLU A 190 -16.60 7.10 -18.05
CA GLU A 190 -17.56 7.08 -16.93
C GLU A 190 -18.85 7.84 -17.25
N ARG A 191 -18.74 9.04 -17.84
CA ARG A 191 -19.92 9.83 -18.25
C ARG A 191 -20.71 9.14 -19.36
N ASP A 192 -20.02 8.54 -20.32
CA ASP A 192 -20.66 7.83 -21.42
C ASP A 192 -21.45 6.62 -20.91
N ILE A 193 -20.88 5.83 -19.99
CA ILE A 193 -21.54 4.69 -19.35
C ILE A 193 -22.75 5.15 -18.52
N GLU A 194 -22.62 6.23 -17.75
CA GLU A 194 -23.71 6.78 -16.95
C GLU A 194 -24.89 7.25 -17.83
N SER A 195 -24.59 7.89 -18.98
CA SER A 195 -25.61 8.30 -19.96
C SER A 195 -26.32 7.10 -20.61
N GLN A 196 -25.59 6.02 -20.91
CA GLN A 196 -26.16 4.80 -21.46
C GLN A 196 -27.07 4.13 -20.44
N PHE A 197 -26.67 4.08 -19.16
CA PHE A 197 -27.50 3.49 -18.10
C PHE A 197 -28.83 4.24 -17.92
N GLN A 198 -28.81 5.58 -17.95
CA GLN A 198 -30.02 6.39 -17.88
C GLN A 198 -30.97 6.18 -19.07
N SER A 199 -30.42 6.06 -20.28
CA SER A 199 -31.22 5.81 -21.49
C SER A 199 -31.87 4.42 -21.49
N HIS A 200 -31.14 3.37 -21.09
CA HIS A 200 -31.67 2.01 -21.00
C HIS A 200 -32.73 1.84 -19.90
N SER A 201 -32.57 2.52 -18.76
CA SER A 201 -33.59 2.59 -17.70
C SER A 201 -34.88 3.24 -18.21
N SER A 202 -34.74 4.35 -18.94
CA SER A 202 -35.88 5.09 -19.52
C SER A 202 -36.65 4.25 -20.56
N LEU A 203 -35.93 3.52 -21.42
CA LEU A 203 -36.54 2.64 -22.42
C LEU A 203 -37.26 1.44 -21.77
N SER A 204 -36.67 0.82 -20.74
CA SER A 204 -37.29 -0.30 -20.02
C SER A 204 -38.59 0.11 -19.32
N ALA A 205 -38.63 1.31 -18.74
CA ALA A 205 -39.86 1.87 -18.14
C ALA A 205 -40.95 2.15 -19.20
N MET A 206 -40.59 2.60 -20.41
CA MET A 206 -41.55 2.85 -21.49
C MET A 206 -42.13 1.54 -22.07
N VAL A 207 -41.32 0.48 -22.20
CA VAL A 207 -41.78 -0.84 -22.67
C VAL A 207 -42.71 -1.51 -21.66
N ALA A 208 -42.37 -1.48 -20.37
CA ALA A 208 -43.25 -2.00 -19.31
C ALA A 208 -44.61 -1.29 -19.28
N ARG A 209 -44.64 0.02 -19.54
CA ARG A 209 -45.87 0.80 -19.62
C ARG A 209 -46.73 0.41 -20.84
N ASN A 210 -46.10 0.06 -21.95
CA ASN A 210 -46.77 -0.36 -23.18
C ASN A 210 -47.39 -1.77 -23.07
N ASP A 211 -46.75 -2.70 -22.34
CA ASP A 211 -47.30 -4.04 -22.08
C ASP A 211 -48.53 -4.00 -21.14
N SER A 212 -48.55 -3.09 -20.17
CA SER A 212 -49.73 -2.84 -19.34
C SER A 212 -50.91 -2.18 -20.09
N GLN A 213 -50.67 -1.60 -21.28
CA GLN A 213 -51.74 -1.05 -22.12
C GLN A 213 -52.29 -2.08 -23.12
N ARG A 214 -51.50 -3.09 -23.51
CA ARG A 214 -51.95 -4.16 -24.44
C ARG A 214 -52.85 -5.22 -23.80
N SER A 215 -52.98 -5.24 -22.48
CA SER A 215 -53.80 -6.20 -21.73
C SER A 215 -55.27 -5.77 -21.53
N PHE A 216 -55.70 -4.63 -22.11
CA PHE A 216 -57.07 -4.07 -21.96
C PHE A 216 -57.95 -4.21 -23.23
N SER A 217 -57.88 -5.33 -23.94
CA SER A 217 -58.84 -5.63 -25.01
C SER A 217 -59.20 -7.11 -25.06
N SER A 218 -59.77 -7.62 -23.97
CA SER A 218 -60.55 -8.86 -24.00
C SER A 218 -61.63 -8.83 -22.93
N GLN A 219 -62.88 -9.02 -23.39
CA GLN A 219 -64.05 -9.52 -22.68
C GLN A 219 -64.87 -8.55 -21.84
N GLN A 220 -66.05 -8.25 -22.39
CA GLN A 220 -67.20 -7.68 -21.70
C GLN A 220 -68.34 -8.69 -21.81
N TYR A 221 -68.67 -9.35 -20.68
CA TYR A 221 -69.96 -9.98 -20.40
C TYR A 221 -70.20 -9.86 -18.90
N PRO A 222 -71.34 -9.32 -18.43
CA PRO A 222 -71.70 -9.40 -17.03
C PRO A 222 -72.53 -10.66 -16.79
N SER A 223 -72.22 -11.39 -15.72
CA SER A 223 -73.15 -12.33 -15.12
C SER A 223 -73.18 -12.04 -13.62
N ASN A 224 -74.38 -11.69 -13.18
CA ASN A 224 -74.76 -11.42 -11.81
C ASN A 224 -75.25 -12.75 -11.24
N ASP A 225 -74.65 -13.24 -10.17
CA ASP A 225 -75.40 -13.88 -9.07
C ASP A 225 -74.51 -14.14 -7.85
N SER A 226 -75.16 -14.08 -6.70
CA SER A 226 -74.66 -13.98 -5.35
C SER A 226 -74.45 -15.32 -4.64
N ASP A 227 -73.78 -15.22 -3.49
CA ASP A 227 -73.75 -16.16 -2.34
C ASP A 227 -73.01 -17.49 -2.59
N ASP A 228 -72.04 -17.94 -1.79
CA ASP A 228 -72.11 -18.10 -0.34
C ASP A 228 -70.70 -18.38 0.28
N ILE A 229 -70.46 -17.77 1.44
CA ILE A 229 -70.01 -18.38 2.71
C ILE A 229 -68.75 -19.29 2.79
N ASN A 230 -67.86 -18.86 3.69
CA ASN A 230 -66.88 -19.59 4.49
C ASN A 230 -65.66 -20.25 3.81
N THR A 231 -64.53 -19.56 3.94
CA THR A 231 -63.44 -20.14 4.74
C THR A 231 -62.70 -19.03 5.48
N TYR A 232 -63.00 -18.92 6.78
CA TYR A 232 -62.13 -18.29 7.77
C TYR A 232 -60.79 -19.04 7.84
N GLU A 233 -59.77 -18.34 8.33
CA GLU A 233 -58.44 -18.85 8.68
C GLU A 233 -57.41 -18.99 7.54
N LYS A 234 -56.72 -17.88 7.25
CA LYS A 234 -55.32 -17.74 7.68
C LYS A 234 -54.76 -16.35 7.40
N LEU A 235 -54.54 -15.62 8.51
CA LEU A 235 -53.37 -14.77 8.74
C LEU A 235 -53.31 -13.40 8.04
N VAL A 236 -54.21 -12.53 8.49
CA VAL A 236 -53.84 -11.14 8.77
C VAL A 236 -52.94 -11.12 10.02
N SER A 237 -51.99 -10.18 10.05
CA SER A 237 -51.01 -9.84 11.10
C SER A 237 -49.63 -10.45 10.80
N TRP A 238 -48.55 -9.71 10.53
CA TRP A 238 -48.10 -8.38 10.94
C TRP A 238 -47.22 -7.78 9.81
N ILE A 239 -47.45 -6.57 9.28
CA ILE A 239 -46.95 -5.26 9.76
C ILE A 239 -45.42 -5.14 9.84
N LYS A 240 -44.89 -4.29 8.93
CA LYS A 240 -43.79 -3.29 9.05
C LYS A 240 -42.42 -3.71 9.62
N PHE A 241 -41.38 -3.46 8.83
CA PHE A 241 -40.34 -2.42 9.05
C PHE A 241 -39.46 -2.39 7.77
N SER A 242 -39.33 -1.26 7.05
CA SER A 242 -38.33 -0.19 7.24
C SER A 242 -36.88 -0.65 7.29
#